data_AF-A0A6I8PAW3-F1
#
_entry.id   AF-A0A6I8PAW3-F1
#
_cell.length_a   1.000
_cell.length_b   1.000
_cell.length_c   1.000
_cell.angle_alpha   90.00
_cell.angle_beta   90.00
_cell.angle_gamma   90.00
#
_symmetry.space_group_name_H-M   'P 1'
#
loop_
_entity.id
_entity.type
_entity.pdbx_description
1 polymer ?
#
loop_
_entity_poly.entity_id
_entity_poly.type
_entity_poly.pdbx_seq_one_letter_code
_entity_poly.pdbx_strand_id
1 'polypeptide(L)'
;MGPGPPPQPQLRSGVQENLLTMEKILLLLLLCLALGLATATPHPRGLITNLKDGELCLQSVQCKSKCCRRDRGLNLARCSKMASENSECSPKTLYGMYHKCPCEQGLTCETDWTIIGAITNSNYGICLDSSRSKH
;
A
#
# COMPACT_ATOMS: atom_id res chain seq x y z
N MET A 1 19.72 6.25 85.54
CA MET A 1 20.04 6.60 84.14
C MET A 1 20.74 5.41 83.49
N GLY A 2 20.02 4.61 82.71
CA GLY A 2 20.63 3.59 81.83
C GLY A 2 20.62 4.10 80.39
N PRO A 3 21.64 3.79 79.56
CA PRO A 3 21.69 4.24 78.18
C PRO A 3 20.59 3.55 77.35
N GLY A 4 19.87 4.33 76.55
CA GLY A 4 18.86 3.82 75.62
C GLY A 4 19.49 3.00 74.49
N PRO A 5 18.71 2.08 73.87
CA PRO A 5 19.22 1.16 72.86
C PRO A 5 19.63 1.88 71.57
N PRO A 6 20.58 1.32 70.80
CA PRO A 6 21.06 1.94 69.57
C PRO A 6 20.02 1.86 68.43
N PRO A 7 20.00 2.82 67.50
CA PRO A 7 19.08 2.80 66.37
C PRO A 7 19.41 1.67 65.38
N GLN A 8 18.37 0.97 64.91
CA GLN A 8 18.45 -0.07 63.89
C GLN A 8 18.49 0.50 62.44
N PRO A 9 19.01 -0.25 61.45
CA PRO A 9 19.52 0.30 60.21
C PRO A 9 18.44 0.61 59.15
N GLN A 10 18.59 1.79 58.53
CA GLN A 10 17.85 2.32 57.39
C GLN A 10 18.21 1.63 56.06
N LEU A 11 17.95 0.33 55.91
CA LEU A 11 18.26 -0.40 54.65
C LEU A 11 17.04 -1.02 53.95
N ARG A 12 15.84 -0.93 54.55
CA ARG A 12 14.62 -1.59 54.04
C ARG A 12 13.72 -0.70 53.18
N SER A 13 13.89 0.63 53.21
CA SER A 13 13.00 1.57 52.50
C SER A 13 13.33 1.63 50.99
N GLY A 14 14.61 1.71 50.62
CA GLY A 14 15.01 1.86 49.23
C GLY A 14 14.65 0.69 48.32
N VAL A 15 14.77 -0.55 48.78
CA VAL A 15 14.44 -1.74 47.95
C VAL A 15 12.93 -1.88 47.75
N GLN A 16 12.12 -1.55 48.76
CA GLN A 16 10.65 -1.64 48.68
C GLN A 16 10.04 -0.56 47.77
N GLU A 17 10.58 0.66 47.79
CA GLU A 17 10.13 1.75 46.92
C GLU A 17 10.53 1.54 45.46
N ASN A 18 11.73 0.98 45.21
CA ASN A 18 12.19 0.60 43.86
C ASN A 18 11.40 -0.58 43.28
N LEU A 19 11.00 -1.56 44.10
CA LEU A 19 10.17 -2.68 43.64
C LEU A 19 8.75 -2.22 43.27
N LEU A 20 8.15 -1.34 44.07
CA LEU A 20 6.82 -0.76 43.81
C LEU A 20 6.81 0.18 42.60
N THR A 21 7.92 0.88 42.33
CA THR A 21 8.06 1.71 41.11
C THR A 21 8.27 0.87 39.87
N MET A 22 9.07 -0.21 39.93
CA MET A 22 9.26 -1.12 38.80
C MET A 22 7.98 -1.88 38.41
N GLU A 23 7.17 -2.29 39.37
CA GLU A 23 5.87 -2.92 39.12
C GLU A 23 4.90 -1.94 38.42
N LYS A 24 4.82 -0.69 38.90
CA LYS A 24 4.02 0.37 38.27
C LYS A 24 4.50 0.71 36.86
N ILE A 25 5.82 0.74 36.62
CA ILE A 25 6.41 0.96 35.30
C ILE A 25 6.08 -0.21 34.37
N LEU A 26 6.18 -1.45 34.85
CA LEU A 26 5.83 -2.64 34.07
C LEU A 26 4.34 -2.64 33.70
N LEU A 27 3.46 -2.33 34.65
CA LEU A 27 2.01 -2.20 34.40
C LEU A 27 1.71 -1.07 33.40
N LEU A 28 2.41 0.06 33.48
CA LEU A 28 2.26 1.17 32.54
C LEU A 28 2.74 0.78 31.13
N LEU A 29 3.86 0.06 31.02
CA LEU A 29 4.38 -0.44 29.74
C LEU A 29 3.44 -1.46 29.12
N LEU A 30 2.89 -2.39 29.90
CA LEU A 30 1.90 -3.37 29.45
C LEU A 30 0.61 -2.69 28.99
N LEU A 31 0.15 -1.65 29.70
CA LEU A 31 -1.01 -0.85 29.30
C LEU A 31 -0.74 -0.12 27.98
N CYS A 32 0.40 0.55 27.82
CA CYS A 32 0.79 1.20 26.57
C CYS A 32 0.89 0.22 25.40
N LEU A 33 1.43 -0.98 25.62
CA LEU A 33 1.53 -2.02 24.60
C LEU A 33 0.13 -2.52 24.18
N ALA A 34 -0.77 -2.71 25.14
CA ALA A 34 -2.16 -3.09 24.90
C ALA A 34 -2.93 -2.01 24.12
N LEU A 35 -2.73 -0.72 24.45
CA LEU A 35 -3.31 0.39 23.67
C LEU A 35 -2.70 0.48 22.27
N GLY A 36 -1.40 0.25 22.11
CA GLY A 36 -0.72 0.29 20.81
C GLY A 36 -1.31 -0.71 19.81
N LEU A 37 -1.59 -1.93 20.26
CA LEU A 37 -2.21 -2.99 19.44
C LEU A 37 -3.63 -2.63 18.97
N ALA A 38 -4.38 -1.83 19.74
CA ALA A 38 -5.72 -1.38 19.35
C ALA A 38 -5.69 -0.22 18.32
N THR A 39 -4.58 0.51 18.21
CA THR A 39 -4.42 1.64 17.27
C THR A 39 -3.74 1.27 15.96
N ALA A 40 -3.22 0.04 15.85
CA ALA A 40 -2.90 -0.55 14.56
C ALA A 40 -4.21 -0.96 13.86
N THR A 41 -5.10 0.00 13.62
CA THR A 41 -6.13 -0.18 12.60
C THR A 41 -5.34 -0.46 11.33
N PRO A 42 -5.46 -1.64 10.71
CA PRO A 42 -5.10 -1.75 9.31
C PRO A 42 -5.94 -0.67 8.68
N HIS A 43 -5.33 0.40 8.16
CA HIS A 43 -6.06 1.32 7.31
C HIS A 43 -6.76 0.39 6.34
N PRO A 44 -8.10 0.32 6.32
CA PRO A 44 -8.75 -0.51 5.36
C PRO A 44 -8.44 0.23 4.07
N ARG A 45 -7.34 -0.14 3.42
CA ARG A 45 -7.25 -0.19 1.97
C ARG A 45 -8.22 -1.31 1.55
N GLY A 46 -9.48 -1.16 1.99
CA GLY A 46 -10.63 -1.72 1.35
C GLY A 46 -10.48 -1.21 -0.06
N LEU A 47 -10.29 -2.18 -0.93
CA LEU A 47 -10.27 -2.06 -2.36
C LEU A 47 -11.51 -1.23 -2.73
N ILE A 48 -11.40 0.10 -2.78
CA ILE A 48 -12.53 0.97 -3.12
C ILE A 48 -12.76 0.64 -4.58
N THR A 49 -13.71 -0.25 -4.83
CA THR A 49 -14.15 -0.54 -6.19
C THR A 49 -15.00 0.64 -6.66
N ASN A 50 -15.11 0.84 -7.97
CA ASN A 50 -15.89 1.93 -8.56
C ASN A 50 -15.23 3.33 -8.54
N LEU A 51 -13.89 3.40 -8.44
CA LEU A 51 -13.13 4.65 -8.52
C LEU A 51 -13.33 5.36 -9.87
N LYS A 52 -13.39 6.68 -9.83
CA LYS A 52 -13.45 7.59 -10.98
C LYS A 52 -12.04 7.91 -11.49
N ASP A 53 -11.98 8.41 -12.73
CA ASP A 53 -10.73 8.88 -13.31
C ASP A 53 -10.07 9.95 -12.43
N GLY A 54 -8.76 9.84 -12.22
CA GLY A 54 -7.95 10.72 -11.37
C GLY A 54 -7.84 10.28 -9.90
N GLU A 55 -8.66 9.34 -9.43
CA GLU A 55 -8.56 8.82 -8.06
C GLU A 55 -7.40 7.84 -7.91
N LEU A 56 -6.88 7.72 -6.68
CA LEU A 56 -5.75 6.86 -6.37
C LEU A 56 -6.16 5.39 -6.45
N CYS A 57 -5.43 4.59 -7.22
CA CYS A 57 -5.70 3.17 -7.40
C CYS A 57 -4.45 2.33 -7.15
N LEU A 58 -4.66 1.08 -6.74
CA LEU A 58 -3.60 0.06 -6.65
C LEU A 58 -3.76 -1.04 -7.68
N GLN A 59 -4.98 -1.17 -8.23
CA GLN A 59 -5.32 -2.21 -9.19
C GLN A 59 -6.43 -1.75 -10.13
N SER A 60 -6.34 -2.12 -11.40
CA SER A 60 -7.29 -1.75 -12.45
C SER A 60 -8.73 -2.15 -12.16
N VAL A 61 -8.96 -3.22 -11.39
CA VAL A 61 -10.32 -3.66 -10.98
C VAL A 61 -11.06 -2.62 -10.13
N GLN A 62 -10.32 -1.72 -9.47
CA GLN A 62 -10.88 -0.66 -8.64
C GLN A 62 -11.49 0.46 -9.49
N CYS A 63 -10.95 0.71 -10.68
CA CYS A 63 -11.39 1.79 -11.57
C CYS A 63 -12.63 1.42 -12.38
N LYS A 64 -13.56 2.36 -12.56
CA LYS A 64 -14.67 2.21 -13.53
C LYS A 64 -14.16 1.97 -14.95
N SER A 65 -13.13 2.71 -15.35
CA SER A 65 -12.45 2.58 -16.64
C SER A 65 -11.67 1.27 -16.81
N LYS A 66 -11.51 0.48 -15.74
CA LYS A 66 -10.68 -0.72 -15.71
C LYS A 66 -9.21 -0.47 -16.06
N CYS A 67 -8.71 0.76 -15.92
CA CYS A 67 -7.29 1.07 -16.06
C CYS A 67 -6.77 1.86 -14.86
N CYS A 68 -5.81 1.27 -14.15
CA CYS A 68 -5.00 1.94 -13.15
C CYS A 68 -3.64 2.30 -13.77
N ARG A 69 -3.43 3.59 -14.06
CA ARG A 69 -2.28 4.09 -14.82
C ARG A 69 -1.26 4.76 -13.92
N ARG A 70 0.02 4.56 -14.23
CA ARG A 70 1.13 5.21 -13.57
C ARG A 70 2.15 5.75 -14.57
N ASP A 71 2.49 7.02 -14.46
CA ASP A 71 3.42 7.65 -15.40
C ASP A 71 4.88 7.16 -15.25
N ARG A 72 5.35 6.84 -14.02
CA ARG A 72 6.73 6.40 -13.76
C ARG A 72 6.91 5.44 -12.58
N GLY A 73 8.07 4.79 -12.52
CA GLY A 73 8.53 3.75 -11.58
C GLY A 73 8.28 3.94 -10.07
N LEU A 74 8.17 5.17 -9.57
CA LEU A 74 7.96 5.47 -8.14
C LEU A 74 6.72 6.33 -7.87
N ASN A 75 5.95 6.65 -8.90
CA ASN A 75 4.78 7.51 -8.75
C ASN A 75 3.57 6.75 -8.18
N LEU A 76 2.60 7.52 -7.68
CA LEU A 76 1.28 7.01 -7.32
C LEU A 76 0.47 6.74 -8.58
N ALA A 77 -0.20 5.58 -8.64
CA ALA A 77 -1.06 5.21 -9.74
C ALA A 77 -2.47 5.79 -9.56
N ARG A 78 -3.08 6.23 -10.67
CA ARG A 78 -4.43 6.81 -10.68
C ARG A 78 -5.29 6.18 -11.77
N CYS A 79 -6.60 6.13 -11.54
CA CYS A 79 -7.53 5.67 -12.56
C CYS A 79 -7.47 6.59 -13.78
N SER A 80 -7.50 6.01 -14.98
CA SER A 80 -7.41 6.75 -16.23
C SER A 80 -8.29 6.09 -17.28
N LYS A 81 -8.65 6.83 -18.32
CA LYS A 81 -9.45 6.32 -19.44
C LYS A 81 -8.68 5.24 -20.21
N MET A 82 -9.40 4.29 -20.78
CA MET A 82 -8.84 3.37 -21.77
C MET A 82 -8.36 4.13 -23.01
N ALA A 83 -7.45 3.52 -23.76
CA ALA A 83 -6.90 4.10 -24.97
C ALA A 83 -7.91 4.01 -26.12
N SER A 84 -8.20 5.15 -26.76
CA SER A 84 -9.07 5.25 -27.93
C SER A 84 -8.36 4.77 -29.20
N GLU A 85 -9.09 4.65 -30.31
CA GLU A 85 -8.49 4.35 -31.62
C GLU A 85 -7.35 5.35 -31.95
N ASN A 86 -6.28 4.84 -32.57
CA ASN A 86 -5.06 5.56 -32.94
C ASN A 86 -4.27 6.18 -31.77
N SER A 87 -4.59 5.83 -30.52
CA SER A 87 -3.81 6.27 -29.35
C SER A 87 -2.82 5.22 -28.86
N GLU A 88 -1.80 5.67 -28.13
CA GLU A 88 -0.79 4.80 -27.53
C GLU A 88 -1.39 3.90 -26.45
N CYS A 89 -1.04 2.61 -26.49
CA CYS A 89 -1.56 1.60 -25.57
C CYS A 89 -0.47 0.68 -25.03
N SER A 90 -0.81 -0.06 -23.97
CA SER A 90 -0.07 -1.24 -23.53
C SER A 90 -0.99 -2.47 -23.65
N PRO A 91 -0.49 -3.63 -24.08
CA PRO A 91 -1.26 -4.86 -24.11
C PRO A 91 -1.73 -5.21 -22.69
N LYS A 92 -2.89 -5.86 -22.59
CA LYS A 92 -3.45 -6.29 -21.30
C LYS A 92 -2.50 -7.27 -20.62
N THR A 93 -2.22 -7.04 -19.34
CA THR A 93 -1.36 -7.91 -18.52
C THR A 93 -2.00 -8.28 -17.19
N LEU A 94 -1.49 -9.35 -16.60
CA LEU A 94 -2.01 -9.88 -15.33
C LEU A 94 -1.66 -8.97 -14.13
N TYR A 95 -0.66 -8.09 -14.27
CA TYR A 95 -0.22 -7.20 -13.19
C TYR A 95 -1.27 -6.17 -12.78
N GLY A 96 -2.20 -5.83 -13.69
CA GLY A 96 -3.34 -4.97 -13.40
C GLY A 96 -3.01 -3.50 -13.08
N MET A 97 -1.77 -3.07 -13.30
CA MET A 97 -1.34 -1.67 -13.33
C MET A 97 -0.55 -1.43 -14.62
N TYR A 98 -0.73 -0.25 -15.24
CA TYR A 98 -0.21 0.03 -16.57
C TYR A 98 0.55 1.37 -16.63
N HIS A 99 1.53 1.47 -17.53
CA HIS A 99 2.14 2.75 -17.91
C HIS A 99 1.31 3.50 -18.96
N LYS A 100 0.77 2.74 -19.93
CA LYS A 100 -0.19 3.19 -20.95
C LYS A 100 -1.43 2.31 -20.84
N CYS A 101 -2.63 2.90 -20.83
CA CYS A 101 -3.84 2.11 -20.66
C CYS A 101 -4.07 1.16 -21.84
N PRO A 102 -4.70 0.01 -21.61
CA PRO A 102 -5.15 -0.85 -22.70
C PRO A 102 -6.26 -0.16 -23.51
N CYS A 103 -6.46 -0.64 -24.73
CA CYS A 103 -7.49 -0.12 -25.62
C CYS A 103 -8.91 -0.36 -25.10
N GLU A 104 -9.82 0.49 -25.57
CA GLU A 104 -11.26 0.30 -25.41
C GLU A 104 -11.74 -1.03 -26.04
N GLN A 105 -12.95 -1.46 -25.69
CA GLN A 105 -13.54 -2.67 -26.25
C GLN A 105 -13.72 -2.53 -27.77
N GLY A 106 -13.32 -3.55 -28.53
CA GLY A 106 -13.37 -3.55 -30.00
C GLY A 106 -12.07 -3.12 -30.68
N LEU A 107 -11.06 -2.68 -29.91
CA LEU A 107 -9.75 -2.29 -30.41
C LEU A 107 -8.67 -3.30 -29.96
N THR A 108 -7.68 -3.51 -30.83
CA THR A 108 -6.49 -4.31 -30.57
C THR A 108 -5.28 -3.40 -30.41
N CYS A 109 -4.46 -3.63 -29.38
CA CYS A 109 -3.20 -2.91 -29.20
C CYS A 109 -2.11 -3.55 -30.05
N GLU A 110 -1.82 -2.96 -31.21
CA GLU A 110 -0.80 -3.42 -32.15
C GLU A 110 0.58 -2.99 -31.66
N THR A 111 1.44 -3.95 -31.29
CA THR A 111 2.76 -3.69 -30.71
C THR A 111 3.78 -4.69 -31.22
N ASP A 112 5.01 -4.24 -31.44
CA ASP A 112 6.15 -5.13 -31.62
C ASP A 112 6.49 -5.79 -30.28
N TRP A 113 6.16 -7.07 -30.13
CA TRP A 113 6.39 -7.79 -28.89
C TRP A 113 7.88 -8.11 -28.69
N THR A 114 8.41 -7.74 -27.53
CA THR A 114 9.74 -8.18 -27.10
C THR A 114 9.66 -8.90 -25.76
N ILE A 115 10.56 -9.87 -25.53
CA ILE A 115 10.66 -10.61 -24.26
C ILE A 115 10.89 -9.63 -23.09
N ILE A 116 11.84 -8.71 -23.26
CA ILE A 116 12.17 -7.70 -22.24
C ILE A 116 10.94 -6.84 -21.97
N GLY A 117 10.28 -6.33 -23.01
CA GLY A 117 9.11 -5.48 -22.87
C GLY A 117 7.88 -6.19 -22.29
N ALA A 118 7.78 -7.52 -22.40
CA ALA A 118 6.72 -8.29 -21.75
C ALA A 118 6.94 -8.38 -20.24
N ILE A 119 8.19 -8.55 -19.82
CA ILE A 119 8.59 -8.57 -18.40
C ILE A 119 8.44 -7.18 -17.79
N THR A 120 8.85 -6.12 -18.49
CA THR A 120 8.81 -4.74 -17.99
C THR A 120 7.48 -4.02 -18.25
N ASN A 121 6.49 -4.67 -18.86
CA ASN A 121 5.21 -4.06 -19.27
C ASN A 121 5.38 -2.81 -20.16
N SER A 122 6.37 -2.82 -21.04
CA SER A 122 6.74 -1.68 -21.87
C SER A 122 6.69 -1.97 -23.37
N ASN A 123 6.01 -3.04 -23.79
CA ASN A 123 5.62 -3.24 -25.18
C ASN A 123 4.49 -2.26 -25.49
N TYR A 124 4.84 -1.03 -25.90
CA TYR A 124 3.84 -0.03 -26.26
C TYR A 124 3.45 -0.16 -27.73
N GLY A 125 2.18 0.08 -27.99
CA GLY A 125 1.59 -0.04 -29.31
C GLY A 125 0.59 1.06 -29.62
N ILE A 126 -0.15 0.88 -30.70
CA ILE A 126 -1.25 1.76 -31.10
C ILE A 126 -2.55 0.95 -31.14
N CYS A 127 -3.64 1.54 -30.63
CA CYS A 127 -4.96 0.93 -30.74
C CYS A 127 -5.48 1.01 -32.17
N LEU A 128 -5.75 -0.14 -32.78
CA LEU A 128 -6.37 -0.26 -34.09
C LEU A 128 -7.67 -1.04 -33.97
N ASP A 129 -8.64 -0.74 -34.84
CA ASP A 129 -9.82 -1.59 -34.98
C ASP A 129 -9.39 -3.04 -35.28
N SER A 130 -9.96 -4.00 -34.56
CA SER A 130 -9.65 -5.43 -34.75
C SER A 130 -9.93 -5.92 -36.18
N SER A 131 -10.76 -5.22 -36.96
CA SER A 131 -10.96 -5.46 -38.40
C SER A 131 -9.79 -4.98 -39.27
N ARG A 132 -9.09 -3.91 -38.87
CA ARG A 132 -7.94 -3.34 -39.57
C ARG A 132 -6.61 -3.99 -39.19
N SER A 133 -6.51 -4.55 -37.98
CA SER A 133 -5.30 -5.23 -37.46
C SER A 133 -5.04 -6.60 -38.13
N LYS A 134 -5.98 -7.17 -38.88
CA LYS A 134 -5.84 -8.50 -39.53
C LYS A 134 -5.21 -8.48 -40.94
N HIS A 135 -4.32 -7.54 -41.26
CA HIS A 135 -3.61 -7.50 -42.55
C HIS A 135 -2.12 -7.77 -42.41
#